data_AF-M5TC29-F1
#
_entry.id   AF-M5TC29-F1
#
_cell.length_a   1.000
_cell.length_b   1.000
_cell.length_c   1.000
_cell.angle_alpha   90.00
_cell.angle_beta   90.00
_cell.angle_gamma   90.00
#
_symmetry.space_group_name_H-M   'P 1'
#
loop_
_entity.id
_entity.type
_entity.pdbx_description
1 polymer ?
#
loop_
_entity_poly.entity_id
_entity_poly.type
_entity_poly.pdbx_seq_one_letter_code
_entity_poly.pdbx_strand_id
1 'polypeptide(L)'
;MGDDRVQGELWQFERAYLAEVLKVIDAVEGTHQPGTANLYDRVVVEVYRSDSIDQSEITSDDCIGKAWGYHYATPPELDGFVRIRPNVTQCVRWPPA
;
A
#
# COMPACT_ATOMS: atom_id res chain seq x y z
N MET A 1 -2.74 14.10 -0.69
CA MET A 1 -2.24 13.24 -1.78
C MET A 1 -1.01 12.50 -1.27
N GLY A 2 -0.97 11.19 -1.55
CA GLY A 2 0.07 10.26 -1.11
C GLY A 2 1.03 9.97 -2.26
N ASP A 3 1.92 10.91 -2.52
CA ASP A 3 2.89 10.83 -3.62
C ASP A 3 4.27 10.34 -3.14
N ASP A 4 4.41 10.12 -1.82
CA ASP A 4 5.63 9.60 -1.23
C ASP A 4 5.77 8.10 -1.54
N ARG A 5 7.00 7.65 -1.82
CA ARG A 5 7.31 6.23 -1.89
C ARG A 5 7.23 5.59 -0.51
N VAL A 6 6.57 4.45 -0.41
CA VAL A 6 6.46 3.66 0.83
C VAL A 6 7.26 2.37 0.66
N GLN A 7 8.17 2.10 1.61
CA GLN A 7 8.86 0.81 1.66
C GLN A 7 7.93 -0.24 2.29
N GLY A 8 7.81 -1.39 1.64
CA GLY A 8 7.00 -2.50 2.11
C GLY A 8 7.47 -3.82 1.53
N GLU A 9 6.60 -4.82 1.60
CA GLU A 9 6.84 -6.18 1.16
C GLU A 9 5.86 -6.57 0.05
N LEU A 10 6.35 -7.32 -0.95
CA LEU A 10 5.53 -7.88 -2.01
C LEU A 10 5.28 -9.37 -1.73
N TRP A 11 4.02 -9.71 -1.47
CA TRP A 11 3.58 -11.08 -1.27
C TRP A 11 2.94 -11.64 -2.54
N GLN A 12 3.34 -12.85 -2.93
CA GLN A 12 2.80 -13.54 -4.10
C GLN A 12 2.03 -14.78 -3.65
N PHE A 13 0.88 -15.00 -4.27
CA PHE A 13 0.01 -16.14 -4.01
C PHE A 13 -0.33 -16.85 -5.32
N GLU A 14 -0.57 -18.15 -5.25
CA GLU A 14 -1.04 -18.86 -6.44
C GLU A 14 -2.41 -18.33 -6.86
N ARG A 15 -2.62 -18.22 -8.16
CA ARG A 15 -3.84 -17.63 -8.74
C ARG A 15 -5.12 -18.30 -8.25
N ALA A 16 -5.07 -19.61 -7.98
CA ALA A 16 -6.22 -20.37 -7.48
C ALA A 16 -6.67 -19.90 -6.09
N TYR A 17 -5.74 -19.42 -5.24
CA TYR A 17 -6.03 -18.97 -3.87
C TYR A 17 -6.26 -17.46 -3.79
N LEU A 18 -5.96 -16.70 -4.84
CA LEU A 18 -6.02 -15.24 -4.80
C LEU A 18 -7.39 -14.71 -4.36
N ALA A 19 -8.48 -15.29 -4.84
CA ALA A 19 -9.83 -14.86 -4.47
C ALA A 19 -10.14 -15.09 -2.98
N GLU A 20 -9.67 -16.20 -2.42
CA GLU A 20 -9.86 -16.52 -1.01
C GLU A 20 -8.99 -15.63 -0.12
N VAL A 21 -7.70 -15.48 -0.46
CA VAL A 21 -6.77 -14.59 0.25
C VAL A 21 -7.31 -13.16 0.29
N LEU A 22 -7.73 -12.64 -0.87
CA LEU A 22 -8.30 -11.29 -0.96
C LEU A 22 -9.59 -11.14 -0.15
N LYS A 23 -10.45 -12.16 -0.10
CA LYS A 23 -11.65 -12.13 0.73
C LYS A 23 -11.30 -12.05 2.23
N VAL A 24 -10.27 -12.78 2.67
CA VAL A 24 -9.82 -12.76 4.06
C VAL A 24 -9.23 -11.41 4.42
N ILE A 25 -8.32 -10.87 3.58
CA ILE A 25 -7.70 -9.56 3.83
C ILE A 25 -8.76 -8.45 3.80
N ASP A 26 -9.68 -8.45 2.82
CA ASP A 26 -10.78 -7.48 2.75
C ASP A 26 -11.63 -7.48 4.02
N ALA A 27 -11.88 -8.65 4.61
CA ALA A 27 -12.63 -8.74 5.87
C ALA A 27 -11.85 -8.15 7.06
N VAL A 28 -10.53 -8.35 7.11
CA VAL A 28 -9.67 -7.80 8.17
C VAL A 28 -9.56 -6.28 8.04
N GLU A 29 -9.38 -5.77 6.82
CA GLU A 29 -9.20 -4.34 6.53
C GLU A 29 -10.51 -3.56 6.44
N GLY A 30 -11.66 -4.20 6.65
CA GLY A 30 -12.97 -3.54 6.54
C GLY A 30 -13.26 -3.02 5.14
N THR A 31 -12.80 -3.73 4.11
CA THR A 31 -12.96 -3.41 2.69
C THR A 31 -14.06 -4.26 2.06
N HIS A 32 -14.88 -3.70 1.16
CA HIS A 32 -15.97 -4.37 0.45
C HIS A 32 -17.00 -5.08 1.35
N GLN A 33 -17.28 -4.52 2.52
CA GLN A 33 -18.24 -5.09 3.47
C GLN A 33 -19.68 -4.67 3.10
N PRO A 34 -20.61 -5.61 2.85
CA PRO A 34 -21.98 -5.26 2.46
C PRO A 34 -22.68 -4.35 3.48
N GLY A 35 -23.20 -3.22 3.00
CA GLY A 35 -23.96 -2.27 3.84
C GLY A 35 -23.12 -1.42 4.78
N THR A 36 -21.78 -1.51 4.72
CA THR A 36 -20.86 -0.71 5.51
C THR A 36 -19.92 0.05 4.57
N ALA A 37 -19.60 1.31 4.89
CA ALA A 37 -18.57 2.04 4.14
C ALA A 37 -17.20 1.38 4.36
N ASN A 38 -16.34 1.44 3.35
CA ASN A 38 -14.98 0.91 3.47
C ASN A 38 -14.20 1.67 4.56
N LEU A 39 -13.45 0.93 5.39
CA LEU A 39 -12.42 1.52 6.24
C LEU A 39 -11.14 1.75 5.42
N TYR A 40 -10.75 0.75 4.63
CA TYR A 40 -9.72 0.86 3.61
C TYR A 40 -10.29 0.50 2.24
N ASP A 41 -9.82 1.19 1.21
CA ASP A 41 -10.06 0.87 -0.19
C ASP A 41 -8.93 0.00 -0.73
N ARG A 42 -9.30 -1.13 -1.35
CA ARG A 42 -8.34 -1.94 -2.09
C ARG A 42 -8.04 -1.30 -3.44
N VAL A 43 -6.77 -0.95 -3.65
CA VAL A 43 -6.29 -0.24 -4.84
C VAL A 43 -5.16 -1.01 -5.51
N VAL A 44 -5.00 -0.82 -6.82
CA VAL A 44 -3.84 -1.34 -7.54
C VAL A 44 -2.70 -0.34 -7.40
N VAL A 45 -1.56 -0.80 -6.91
CA VAL A 45 -0.33 -0.01 -6.79
C VAL A 45 0.77 -0.56 -7.69
N GLU A 46 1.65 0.30 -8.14
CA GLU A 46 2.89 -0.10 -8.81
C GLU A 46 3.96 -0.40 -7.76
N VAL A 47 4.67 -1.50 -7.96
CA VAL A 47 5.72 -1.96 -7.06
C VAL A 47 7.04 -1.87 -7.79
N TYR A 48 8.03 -1.29 -7.11
CA TYR A 48 9.36 -1.03 -7.65
C TYR A 48 10.39 -1.84 -6.86
N ARG A 49 11.53 -2.20 -7.48
CA ARG A 49 12.58 -2.90 -6.73
C ARG A 49 13.06 -2.08 -5.56
N SER A 50 13.35 -2.76 -4.45
CA SER A 50 13.83 -2.13 -3.23
C SER A 50 15.31 -1.74 -3.28
N ASP A 51 16.06 -2.07 -4.33
CA ASP A 51 17.43 -1.60 -4.55
C ASP A 51 17.48 -0.31 -5.38
N SER A 52 16.39 0.04 -6.08
CA SER A 52 16.18 1.31 -6.78
C SER A 52 15.76 2.44 -5.81
N ILE A 53 16.43 2.59 -4.66
CA ILE A 53 15.93 3.36 -3.49
C ILE A 53 15.91 4.89 -3.68
N ASP A 54 16.51 5.43 -4.74
CA ASP A 54 16.53 6.88 -4.94
C ASP A 54 15.23 7.38 -5.60
N GLN A 55 14.46 8.24 -4.91
CA GLN A 55 13.21 8.80 -5.46
C GLN A 55 13.42 9.59 -6.74
N SER A 56 14.63 10.13 -6.95
CA SER A 56 14.95 10.93 -8.12
C SER A 56 15.32 10.10 -9.36
N GLU A 57 15.60 8.81 -9.18
CA GLU A 57 16.11 7.94 -10.27
C GLU A 57 15.20 6.76 -10.62
N ILE A 58 14.13 6.50 -9.86
CA ILE A 58 13.15 5.45 -10.21
C ILE A 58 12.50 5.76 -11.56
N THR A 59 12.72 4.85 -12.51
CA THR A 59 12.10 4.87 -13.84
C THR A 59 11.00 3.82 -13.94
N SER A 60 10.28 3.79 -15.06
CA SER A 60 9.34 2.71 -15.38
C SER A 60 10.01 1.33 -15.42
N ASP A 61 11.32 1.27 -15.68
CA ASP A 61 12.07 0.02 -15.83
C ASP A 61 12.34 -0.65 -14.47
N ASP A 62 12.24 0.12 -13.39
CA ASP A 62 12.35 -0.35 -12.00
C ASP A 62 11.05 -0.97 -11.49
N CYS A 63 9.94 -0.80 -12.22
CA CYS A 63 8.64 -1.37 -11.88
C CYS A 63 8.67 -2.89 -12.08
N ILE A 64 8.55 -3.64 -10.99
CA ILE A 64 8.50 -5.10 -11.00
C ILE A 64 7.09 -5.67 -11.14
N GLY A 65 6.07 -4.81 -11.09
CA GLY A 65 4.70 -5.20 -11.37
C GLY A 65 3.66 -4.36 -10.64
N LYS A 66 2.44 -4.88 -10.65
CA LYS A 66 1.30 -4.31 -9.94
C LYS A 66 0.84 -5.24 -8.85
N ALA A 67 0.47 -4.68 -7.71
CA ALA A 67 -0.04 -5.41 -6.56
C ALA A 67 -1.29 -4.73 -5.98
N TRP A 68 -2.00 -5.45 -5.13
CA TRP A 68 -3.07 -4.86 -4.33
C TRP A 68 -2.46 -4.20 -3.09
N GLY A 69 -2.82 -2.94 -2.85
CA GLY A 69 -2.59 -2.22 -1.61
C GLY A 69 -3.91 -1.78 -0.99
N TYR A 70 -3.87 -1.34 0.27
CA TYR A 70 -5.04 -0.87 1.01
C TYR A 70 -4.77 0.56 1.47
N HIS A 71 -5.59 1.50 0.97
CA HIS A 71 -5.49 2.92 1.33
C HIS A 71 -6.64 3.28 2.25
N TYR A 72 -6.38 4.11 3.25
CA TYR A 72 -7.43 4.57 4.14
C TYR A 72 -8.51 5.33 3.34
N ALA A 73 -9.77 4.93 3.50
CA ALA A 73 -10.86 5.37 2.62
C ALA A 73 -11.31 6.82 2.90
N THR A 74 -11.08 7.30 4.12
CA THR A 74 -11.32 8.67 4.55
C THR A 74 -10.00 9.44 4.63
N PRO A 75 -10.02 10.79 4.57
CA PRO A 75 -8.84 11.59 4.89
C PRO A 75 -8.35 11.26 6.31
N PRO A 76 -7.15 10.66 6.48
CA PRO A 76 -6.68 10.16 7.78
C PRO A 76 -6.61 11.24 8.87
N GLU A 77 -6.39 12.49 8.48
CA GLU A 77 -6.38 13.64 9.38
C GLU A 77 -7.70 13.86 10.14
N LEU A 78 -8.84 13.41 9.61
CA LEU A 78 -10.14 13.51 10.28
C LEU A 78 -10.22 12.58 11.49
N ASP A 79 -9.47 11.49 11.47
CA ASP A 79 -9.39 10.48 12.53
C ASP A 79 -8.15 10.68 13.42
N GLY A 80 -7.44 11.81 13.26
CA GLY A 80 -6.31 12.21 14.10
C GLY A 80 -4.97 11.59 13.70
N PHE A 81 -4.88 10.91 12.55
CA PHE A 81 -3.62 10.37 12.07
C PHE A 81 -2.65 11.46 11.63
N VAL A 82 -1.36 11.22 11.85
CA VAL A 82 -0.28 12.12 11.44
C VAL A 82 0.52 11.48 10.32
N ARG A 83 0.69 12.22 9.21
CA ARG A 83 1.49 11.76 8.07
C ARG A 83 2.95 11.57 8.47
N ILE A 84 3.48 10.38 8.19
CA ILE A 84 4.91 10.12 8.22
C ILE A 84 5.53 10.78 6.98
N ARG A 85 6.55 11.61 7.18
CA ARG A 85 7.30 12.22 6.08
C ARG A 85 8.55 11.40 5.79
N PRO A 86 8.95 11.25 4.53
CA PRO A 86 10.21 10.59 4.19
C PRO A 86 11.38 11.34 4.86
N ASN A 87 12.32 10.58 5.41
CA ASN A 87 13.58 11.13 5.89
C ASN A 87 14.54 11.34 4.69
N VAL A 88 15.80 11.67 4.95
CA VAL A 88 16.85 11.89 3.93
C VAL A 88 16.99 10.74 2.91
N THR A 89 16.51 9.53 3.24
CA THR A 89 16.50 8.36 2.33
C THR A 89 15.29 8.28 1.41
N GLN A 90 14.50 9.36 1.33
CA GLN A 90 13.45 9.55 0.34
C GLN A 90 12.47 8.36 0.25
N CYS A 91 12.16 7.68 1.35
CA CYS A 91 11.04 6.75 1.41
C CYS A 91 10.44 6.79 2.80
N VAL A 92 9.13 6.57 2.87
CA VAL A 92 8.42 6.39 4.13
C VAL A 92 8.59 4.93 4.55
N ARG A 93 9.01 4.75 5.80
CA ARG A 93 9.12 3.44 6.44
C ARG A 93 8.23 3.43 7.67
N TRP A 94 7.70 2.26 8.01
CA TRP A 94 7.03 2.11 9.28
C TRP A 94 8.02 2.38 10.42
N PRO A 95 7.64 3.14 11.47
CA PRO A 95 8.51 3.32 12.62
C PRO A 95 8.81 1.96 13.26
N PRO A 96 10.03 1.74 13.78
CA PRO A 96 10.29 0.58 14.61
C PRO A 96 9.32 0.57 15.80
N ALA A 97 8.84 -0.64 16.14
CA ALA A 97 7.97 -0.86 17.30
C ALA A 97 8.70 -0.60 18.63
#